data_AF-K3WXN3-F1
#
_entry.id   AF-K3WXN3-F1
#
_cell.length_a   1.000
_cell.length_b   1.000
_cell.length_c   1.000
_cell.angle_alpha   90.00
_cell.angle_beta   90.00
_cell.angle_gamma   90.00
#
_symmetry.space_group_name_H-M   'P 1'
#
loop_
_entity.id
_entity.type
_entity.pdbx_description
1 polymer ?
#
loop_
_entity_poly.entity_id
_entity_poly.type
_entity_poly.pdbx_seq_one_letter_code
_entity_poly.pdbx_strand_id
1 'polypeptide(L)'
;SAFLQKRAHLWPLQAFVEVLILFLGALTVYGLVLIERVVQTKLAVKNANKEFFDVYKTDATVATRYYKNNVKTFADLIKTHKVAVGHRPDVAILIRLVRQGHQSFVANNQAICGNGMIGMFMSGPNSLKRVIRLMVASTSPGEFDIHEEEFRL
;
A
#
# COMPACT_ATOMS: atom_id res chain seq x y z
N SER A 1 66.54 -24.26 7.19
CA SER A 1 65.97 -23.51 8.33
C SER A 1 65.20 -22.24 7.94
N ALA A 2 64.64 -22.12 6.73
CA ALA A 2 63.87 -20.94 6.31
C ALA A 2 62.37 -21.21 6.05
N PHE A 3 61.95 -22.48 6.01
CA PHE A 3 60.58 -22.88 5.67
C PHE A 3 59.63 -23.02 6.88
N LEU A 4 60.17 -23.09 8.09
CA LEU A 4 59.37 -23.22 9.32
C LEU A 4 59.04 -21.87 9.97
N GLN A 5 59.85 -20.84 9.72
CA GLN A 5 59.63 -19.51 10.30
C GLN A 5 58.52 -18.71 9.59
N LYS A 6 58.18 -19.06 8.34
CA LYS A 6 57.05 -18.43 7.62
C LYS A 6 55.67 -18.86 8.14
N ARG A 7 55.53 -20.05 8.75
CA ARG A 7 54.22 -20.57 9.20
C ARG A 7 53.80 -20.04 10.58
N ALA A 8 54.74 -19.70 11.45
CA ALA A 8 54.46 -19.23 12.80
C ALA A 8 53.91 -17.79 12.86
N HIS A 9 54.10 -16.99 11.80
CA HIS A 9 53.66 -15.59 11.73
C HIS A 9 52.28 -15.39 11.05
N LEU A 10 51.71 -16.46 10.47
CA LEU A 10 50.48 -16.37 9.67
C LEU A 10 49.23 -16.84 10.41
N TRP A 11 49.37 -17.43 11.59
CA TRP A 11 48.26 -17.91 12.42
C TRP A 11 47.28 -16.79 12.84
N PRO A 12 47.74 -15.62 13.35
CA PRO A 12 46.82 -14.52 13.65
C PRO A 12 46.26 -13.85 12.39
N LEU A 13 47.01 -13.88 11.28
CA LEU A 13 46.57 -13.31 10.01
C LEU A 13 45.43 -14.13 9.39
N GLN A 14 45.52 -15.46 9.49
CA GLN A 14 44.48 -16.36 8.98
C GLN A 14 43.17 -16.22 9.77
N ALA A 15 43.24 -16.20 11.11
CA ALA A 15 42.07 -15.97 11.95
C ALA A 15 41.44 -14.58 11.69
N PHE A 16 42.27 -13.57 11.46
CA PHE A 16 41.79 -12.23 11.11
C PHE A 16 41.05 -12.19 9.77
N VAL A 17 41.60 -12.84 8.74
CA VAL A 17 40.97 -12.92 7.41
C VAL A 17 39.65 -13.68 7.46
N GLU A 18 39.57 -14.75 8.25
CA GLU A 18 38.34 -15.53 8.42
C GLU A 18 37.22 -14.70 9.05
N VAL A 19 37.52 -13.98 10.14
CA VAL A 19 36.57 -13.05 10.77
C VAL A 19 36.19 -11.92 9.80
N LEU A 20 37.15 -11.40 9.03
CA LEU A 20 36.91 -10.34 8.05
C LEU A 20 35.93 -10.80 6.96
N ILE A 21 36.06 -12.04 6.47
CA ILE A 21 35.15 -12.61 5.46
C ILE A 21 33.73 -12.75 6.00
N LEU A 22 33.57 -13.19 7.26
CA LEU A 22 32.24 -13.28 7.90
C LEU A 22 31.59 -11.90 8.02
N PHE A 23 32.35 -10.88 8.43
CA PHE A 23 31.86 -9.51 8.49
C PHE A 23 31.49 -8.95 7.11
N LEU A 24 32.32 -9.17 6.09
CA LEU A 24 32.01 -8.75 4.71
C LEU A 24 30.77 -9.45 4.16
N GLY A 25 30.58 -10.74 4.46
CA GLY A 25 29.38 -11.48 4.09
C GLY A 25 28.13 -10.90 4.73
N ALA A 26 28.18 -10.62 6.03
CA ALA A 26 27.06 -9.98 6.73
C ALA A 26 26.76 -8.56 6.18
N LEU A 27 27.81 -7.78 5.88
CA LEU A 27 27.67 -6.42 5.36
C LEU A 27 27.08 -6.40 3.93
N THR A 28 27.48 -7.35 3.08
CA THR A 28 26.97 -7.45 1.71
C THR A 28 25.50 -7.84 1.68
N VAL A 29 25.09 -8.84 2.48
CA VAL A 29 23.68 -9.21 2.63
C VAL A 29 22.85 -8.06 3.20
N TYR A 30 23.34 -7.41 4.26
CA TYR A 30 22.66 -6.27 4.86
C TYR A 30 22.54 -5.09 3.90
N GLY A 31 23.60 -4.80 3.14
CA GLY A 31 23.63 -3.76 2.11
C GLY A 31 22.65 -4.06 0.97
N LEU A 32 22.58 -5.30 0.49
CA LEU A 32 21.61 -5.73 -0.52
C LEU A 32 20.17 -5.51 -0.03
N VAL A 33 19.85 -5.96 1.18
CA VAL A 33 18.52 -5.78 1.78
C VAL A 33 18.18 -4.29 1.96
N LEU A 34 19.16 -3.46 2.35
CA LEU A 34 18.96 -2.01 2.45
C LEU A 34 18.73 -1.38 1.08
N ILE A 35 19.49 -1.77 0.06
CA ILE A 35 19.31 -1.28 -1.31
C ILE A 35 17.94 -1.69 -1.83
N GLU A 36 17.53 -2.94 -1.66
CA GLU A 36 16.20 -3.42 -2.03
C GLU A 36 15.10 -2.63 -1.31
N ARG A 37 15.22 -2.41 0.00
CA ARG A 37 14.24 -1.61 0.75
C ARG A 37 14.18 -0.17 0.27
N VAL A 38 15.32 0.46 -0.01
CA VAL A 38 15.41 1.84 -0.50
C VAL A 38 14.90 1.95 -1.93
N VAL A 39 15.19 0.97 -2.79
CA VAL A 39 14.69 0.93 -4.18
C VAL A 39 13.18 0.72 -4.18
N GLN A 40 12.66 -0.21 -3.36
CA GLN A 40 11.22 -0.41 -3.22
C GLN A 40 10.52 0.83 -2.68
N THR A 41 11.07 1.53 -1.68
CA THR A 41 10.50 2.81 -1.22
C THR A 41 10.60 3.91 -2.27
N LYS A 42 11.69 4.00 -3.03
CA LYS A 42 11.80 4.99 -4.10
C LYS A 42 10.87 4.70 -5.27
N LEU A 43 10.66 3.43 -5.63
CA LEU A 43 9.70 3.02 -6.66
C LEU A 43 8.25 3.21 -6.17
N ALA A 44 7.96 2.90 -4.90
CA ALA A 44 6.68 3.18 -4.27
C ALA A 44 6.38 4.69 -4.24
N VAL A 45 7.36 5.54 -3.90
CA VAL A 45 7.21 7.01 -3.91
C VAL A 45 7.07 7.55 -5.34
N LYS A 46 7.79 6.98 -6.31
CA LYS A 46 7.74 7.39 -7.72
C LYS A 46 6.45 6.95 -8.41
N ASN A 47 5.86 5.83 -7.98
CA ASN A 47 4.54 5.35 -8.41
C ASN A 47 3.41 6.06 -7.65
N ALA A 48 3.58 6.37 -6.36
CA ALA A 48 2.63 7.19 -5.59
C ALA A 48 2.52 8.63 -6.12
N ASN A 49 3.60 9.17 -6.72
CA ASN A 49 3.56 10.46 -7.42
C ASN A 49 2.89 10.38 -8.82
N LYS A 50 2.63 9.18 -9.35
CA LYS A 50 1.98 8.98 -10.65
C LYS A 50 0.54 8.45 -10.54
N GLU A 51 0.19 7.80 -9.43
CA GLU A 51 -1.19 7.40 -9.15
C GLU A 51 -1.93 8.55 -8.47
N PHE A 52 -2.31 9.50 -9.31
CA PHE A 52 -3.41 10.42 -9.11
C PHE A 52 -4.70 9.66 -8.76
N PHE A 53 -4.86 9.36 -7.49
CA PHE A 53 -6.15 9.43 -6.82
C PHE A 53 -5.95 10.29 -5.58
N ASP A 54 -5.90 11.60 -5.83
CA ASP A 54 -6.00 12.67 -4.84
C ASP A 54 -7.42 12.61 -4.25
N VAL A 55 -7.68 11.56 -3.46
CA VAL A 55 -8.87 11.38 -2.64
C VAL A 55 -8.72 12.38 -1.51
N TYR A 56 -9.20 13.59 -1.78
CA TYR A 56 -9.34 14.69 -0.83
C TYR A 56 -8.02 15.14 -0.18
N LYS A 57 -7.40 16.18 -0.74
CA LYS A 57 -6.69 17.19 0.07
C LYS A 57 -7.67 17.79 1.09
N THR A 58 -7.92 17.05 2.16
CA THR A 58 -8.28 17.62 3.43
C THR A 58 -6.95 17.88 4.10
N ASP A 59 -6.62 19.16 4.30
CA ASP A 59 -5.42 19.57 5.01
C ASP A 59 -5.28 18.79 6.33
N ALA A 60 -4.30 17.88 6.38
CA ALA A 60 -3.98 17.09 7.58
C ALA A 60 -3.54 17.96 8.77
N THR A 61 -3.40 19.27 8.58
CA THR A 61 -3.10 20.26 9.62
C THR A 61 -4.30 20.64 10.49
N VAL A 62 -5.52 20.18 10.18
CA VAL A 62 -6.72 20.47 11.01
C VAL A 62 -6.92 19.45 12.15
N ALA A 63 -6.17 18.34 12.16
CA ALA A 63 -6.36 17.23 13.12
C ALA A 63 -5.92 17.53 14.57
N THR A 64 -5.34 18.69 14.86
CA THR A 64 -4.88 19.09 16.21
C THR A 64 -5.73 20.18 16.85
N ARG A 65 -7.03 20.29 16.51
CA ARG A 65 -7.97 21.02 17.36
C ARG A 65 -8.54 20.08 18.40
N TYR A 66 -8.18 20.31 19.66
CA TYR A 66 -8.88 19.73 20.81
C TYR A 66 -10.35 20.17 20.76
N TYR A 67 -11.21 19.29 20.25
CA TYR A 67 -12.64 19.54 20.16
C TYR A 67 -13.27 19.33 21.53
N LYS A 68 -13.78 20.41 22.11
CA LYS A 68 -14.59 20.35 23.33
C LYS A 68 -15.91 19.66 22.95
N ASN A 69 -16.01 18.36 23.28
CA ASN A 69 -17.08 17.44 22.89
C ASN A 69 -18.48 17.91 23.30
N ASN A 70 -19.10 18.78 22.50
CA ASN A 70 -20.52 19.11 22.65
C ASN A 70 -21.31 18.97 21.34
N VAL A 71 -20.73 18.32 20.33
CA VAL A 71 -21.45 18.01 19.10
C VAL A 71 -22.33 16.80 19.33
N LYS A 72 -23.62 17.04 19.56
CA LYS A 72 -24.61 15.98 19.81
C LYS A 72 -25.36 15.56 18.54
N THR A 73 -25.27 16.33 17.46
CA THR A 73 -26.02 16.08 16.22
C THR A 73 -25.20 16.39 14.98
N PHE A 74 -25.51 15.70 13.88
CA PHE A 74 -24.90 15.89 12.57
C PHE A 74 -25.00 17.34 12.06
N ALA A 75 -26.14 18.00 12.34
CA ALA A 75 -26.36 19.40 11.99
C ALA A 75 -25.37 20.35 12.68
N ASP A 76 -25.01 20.06 13.93
CA ASP A 76 -24.04 20.85 14.69
C ASP A 76 -22.60 20.63 14.20
N LEU A 77 -22.30 19.44 13.65
CA LEU A 77 -21.05 19.17 12.95
C LEU A 77 -20.92 20.05 11.69
N ILE A 78 -21.96 20.11 10.85
CA ILE A 78 -21.97 20.95 9.64
C ILE A 78 -21.87 22.43 10.00
N LYS A 79 -22.65 22.89 11.00
CA LYS A 79 -22.71 24.30 11.40
C LYS A 79 -21.41 24.77 12.03
N THR A 80 -20.83 23.98 12.92
CA THR A 80 -19.66 24.38 13.72
C THR A 80 -18.34 24.13 12.98
N HIS A 81 -18.27 23.08 12.15
CA HIS A 81 -17.03 22.67 11.48
C HIS A 81 -17.01 22.98 9.99
N LYS A 82 -18.08 23.54 9.42
CA LYS A 82 -18.25 23.80 7.98
C LYS A 82 -17.86 22.58 7.14
N VAL A 83 -18.26 21.38 7.58
CA VAL A 83 -17.97 20.15 6.84
C VAL A 83 -18.66 20.26 5.49
N ALA A 84 -17.89 20.33 4.42
CA ALA A 84 -18.42 20.30 3.07
C ALA A 84 -19.05 18.91 2.85
N VAL A 85 -20.37 18.86 2.67
CA VAL A 85 -21.03 17.63 2.26
C VAL A 85 -20.71 17.43 0.78
N GLY A 86 -19.76 16.54 0.51
CA GLY A 86 -19.39 16.15 -0.85
C GLY A 86 -20.58 15.54 -1.60
N HIS A 87 -20.53 15.59 -2.93
CA HIS A 87 -21.51 14.90 -3.76
C HIS A 87 -21.33 13.38 -3.64
N ARG A 88 -22.45 12.65 -3.69
CA ARG A 88 -22.42 11.18 -3.72
C ARG A 88 -21.74 10.76 -5.03
N PRO A 89 -20.67 9.96 -4.99
CA PRO A 89 -20.00 9.51 -6.20
C PRO A 89 -20.91 8.58 -7.00
N ASP A 90 -20.84 8.69 -8.33
CA ASP A 90 -21.52 7.79 -9.24
C ASP A 90 -20.79 6.43 -9.27
N VAL A 91 -21.41 5.45 -8.63
CA VAL A 91 -20.89 4.08 -8.52
C VAL A 91 -20.75 3.42 -9.90
N ALA A 92 -21.58 3.79 -10.88
CA ALA A 92 -21.51 3.27 -12.24
C ALA A 92 -20.19 3.63 -12.91
N ILE A 93 -19.85 4.91 -12.83
CA ILE A 93 -18.62 5.46 -13.42
C ILE A 93 -17.41 4.86 -12.72
N LEU A 94 -17.46 4.75 -11.39
CA LEU A 94 -16.37 4.20 -10.60
C LEU A 94 -16.04 2.75 -11.00
N ILE A 95 -17.06 1.88 -11.08
CA ILE A 95 -16.88 0.47 -11.46
C ILE A 95 -16.30 0.36 -12.89
N ARG A 96 -16.78 1.19 -13.82
CA ARG A 96 -16.28 1.20 -15.21
C ARG A 96 -14.82 1.63 -15.30
N LEU A 97 -14.43 2.67 -14.55
CA LEU A 97 -13.05 3.16 -14.52
C LEU A 97 -12.10 2.12 -13.93
N VAL A 98 -12.49 1.49 -12.80
CA VAL A 98 -11.70 0.44 -12.16
C VAL A 98 -11.50 -0.74 -13.11
N ARG A 99 -12.55 -1.16 -13.82
CA ARG A 99 -12.46 -2.22 -14.82
C ARG A 99 -11.53 -1.85 -15.97
N GLN A 100 -11.65 -0.64 -16.53
CA GLN A 100 -10.78 -0.20 -17.63
C GLN A 100 -9.31 -0.14 -17.22
N GLY A 101 -9.04 0.35 -16.00
CA GLY A 101 -7.71 0.34 -15.41
C GLY A 101 -7.16 -1.07 -15.26
N HIS A 102 -7.96 -1.98 -14.69
CA HIS A 102 -7.59 -3.39 -14.52
C HIS A 102 -7.29 -4.09 -15.85
N GLN A 103 -8.15 -3.91 -16.87
CA GLN A 103 -7.93 -4.48 -18.20
C GLN A 103 -6.63 -3.96 -18.84
N SER A 104 -6.35 -2.66 -18.70
CA SER A 104 -5.12 -2.06 -19.19
C SER A 104 -3.90 -2.58 -18.44
N PHE A 105 -4.02 -2.80 -17.13
CA PHE A 105 -2.97 -3.34 -16.29
C PHE A 105 -2.65 -4.80 -16.63
N VAL A 106 -3.66 -5.66 -16.75
CA VAL A 106 -3.51 -7.07 -17.12
C VAL A 106 -2.91 -7.20 -18.52
N ALA A 107 -3.36 -6.40 -19.48
CA ALA A 107 -2.80 -6.41 -20.84
C ALA A 107 -1.29 -6.13 -20.88
N ASN A 108 -0.83 -5.25 -19.98
CA ASN A 108 0.58 -4.86 -19.90
C ASN A 108 1.41 -5.74 -18.94
N ASN A 109 0.78 -6.59 -18.12
CA ASN A 109 1.43 -7.39 -17.08
C ASN A 109 0.94 -8.85 -17.11
N GLN A 110 1.33 -9.58 -18.16
CA GLN A 110 0.92 -10.98 -18.39
C GLN A 110 1.49 -11.99 -17.37
N ALA A 111 2.41 -11.58 -16.50
CA ALA A 111 3.07 -12.45 -15.51
C ALA A 111 2.28 -12.66 -14.21
N ILE A 112 1.05 -12.13 -14.10
CA ILE A 112 0.26 -12.20 -12.88
C ILE A 112 -0.50 -13.53 -12.83
N CYS A 113 0.00 -14.44 -11.99
CA CYS A 113 -0.55 -15.77 -11.75
C CYS A 113 -1.77 -15.70 -10.79
N GLY A 114 -2.90 -15.19 -11.28
CA GLY A 114 -4.16 -15.13 -10.52
C GLY A 114 -5.40 -15.19 -11.43
N ASN A 115 -6.58 -15.43 -10.87
CA ASN A 115 -7.86 -15.57 -11.62
C ASN A 115 -8.33 -14.26 -12.32
N GLY A 116 -7.49 -13.22 -12.37
CA GLY A 116 -7.80 -11.94 -13.00
C GLY A 116 -8.99 -11.19 -12.38
N MET A 117 -9.50 -11.62 -11.23
CA MET A 117 -10.63 -10.96 -10.55
C MET A 117 -10.19 -9.73 -9.77
N ILE A 118 -11.08 -8.74 -9.71
CA ILE A 118 -10.92 -7.50 -8.96
C ILE A 118 -11.51 -7.69 -7.57
N GLY A 119 -10.66 -7.72 -6.53
CA GLY A 119 -11.12 -7.76 -5.14
C GLY A 119 -11.74 -6.42 -4.71
N MET A 120 -12.94 -6.46 -4.14
CA MET A 120 -13.68 -5.29 -3.68
C MET A 120 -14.17 -5.48 -2.25
N PHE A 121 -13.72 -4.63 -1.34
CA PHE A 121 -14.16 -4.60 0.06
C PHE A 121 -15.14 -3.47 0.27
N MET A 122 -16.27 -3.75 0.95
CA MET A 122 -17.31 -2.75 1.20
C MET A 122 -17.74 -2.73 2.66
N SER A 123 -17.70 -1.54 3.26
CA SER A 123 -18.24 -1.28 4.58
C SER A 123 -19.15 -0.06 4.55
N GLY A 124 -20.24 -0.10 5.30
CA GLY A 124 -21.21 0.99 5.38
C GLY A 124 -22.68 0.56 5.28
N PRO A 125 -23.60 1.50 5.01
CA PRO A 125 -25.03 1.23 5.08
C PRO A 125 -25.49 0.21 4.01
N ASN A 126 -26.48 -0.61 4.36
CA ASN A 126 -27.06 -1.63 3.47
C ASN A 126 -27.53 -1.07 2.11
N SER A 127 -27.97 0.19 2.07
CA SER A 127 -28.34 0.87 0.83
C SER A 127 -27.16 1.05 -0.13
N LEU A 128 -25.96 1.33 0.39
CA LEU A 128 -24.75 1.46 -0.41
C LEU A 128 -24.29 0.10 -0.93
N LYS A 129 -24.18 -0.89 -0.05
CA LYS A 129 -23.77 -2.26 -0.41
C LYS A 129 -24.66 -2.85 -1.49
N ARG A 130 -25.98 -2.65 -1.37
CA ARG A 130 -26.97 -3.09 -2.37
C ARG A 130 -26.77 -2.42 -3.73
N VAL A 131 -26.56 -1.09 -3.76
CA VAL A 131 -26.31 -0.37 -5.02
C VAL A 131 -25.06 -0.89 -5.70
N ILE A 132 -23.96 -1.07 -4.95
CA ILE A 132 -22.71 -1.59 -5.52
C ILE A 132 -22.91 -2.99 -6.09
N ARG A 133 -23.55 -3.91 -5.35
CA ARG A 133 -23.86 -5.27 -5.84
C ARG A 133 -24.66 -5.27 -7.13
N LEU A 134 -25.72 -4.46 -7.21
CA LEU A 134 -26.55 -4.36 -8.42
C LEU A 134 -25.76 -3.81 -9.61
N MET A 135 -24.89 -2.82 -9.36
CA MET A 135 -24.08 -2.22 -10.42
C MET A 135 -22.97 -3.14 -10.91
N VAL A 136 -22.33 -3.89 -10.00
CA VAL A 136 -21.35 -4.92 -10.38
C VAL A 136 -22.06 -6.03 -11.17
N ALA A 137 -23.19 -6.53 -10.68
CA ALA A 137 -23.94 -7.60 -11.33
C ALA A 137 -24.43 -7.22 -12.75
N SER A 138 -24.77 -5.94 -12.97
CA SER A 138 -25.18 -5.45 -14.29
C SER A 138 -24.01 -5.11 -15.23
N THR A 139 -22.84 -4.79 -14.69
CA THR A 139 -21.69 -4.31 -15.48
C THR A 139 -20.73 -5.43 -15.89
N SER A 140 -20.38 -6.34 -14.98
CA SER A 140 -19.60 -7.54 -15.28
C SER A 140 -19.81 -8.63 -14.22
N PRO A 141 -20.72 -9.59 -14.50
CA PRO A 141 -20.92 -10.73 -13.63
C PRO A 141 -19.63 -11.57 -13.58
N GLY A 142 -19.05 -11.75 -12.39
CA GLY A 142 -17.92 -12.66 -12.16
C GLY A 142 -16.51 -12.06 -12.32
N GLU A 143 -16.37 -10.77 -12.65
CA GLU A 143 -15.06 -10.10 -12.70
C GLU A 143 -14.63 -9.52 -11.33
N PHE A 144 -15.59 -9.37 -10.42
CA PHE A 144 -15.38 -8.79 -9.09
C PHE A 144 -15.61 -9.83 -8.00
N ASP A 145 -14.70 -9.88 -7.04
CA ASP A 145 -14.84 -10.65 -5.80
C ASP A 145 -15.21 -9.69 -4.66
N ILE A 146 -16.47 -9.75 -4.21
CA ILE A 146 -17.03 -8.77 -3.26
C ILE A 146 -17.01 -9.31 -1.83
N HIS A 147 -16.32 -8.61 -0.94
CA HIS A 147 -16.27 -8.88 0.49
C HIS A 147 -16.98 -7.79 1.29
N GLU A 148 -17.99 -8.17 2.08
CA GLU A 148 -18.67 -7.25 2.99
C GLU A 148 -17.97 -7.23 4.36
N GLU A 149 -17.58 -6.05 4.80
CA GLU A 149 -16.90 -5.86 6.08
C GLU A 149 -17.78 -5.05 7.04
N GLU A 150 -17.93 -5.55 8.26
CA GLU A 150 -18.60 -4.87 9.38
C GLU A 150 -17.53 -4.54 10.42
N PHE A 151 -16.96 -3.34 10.34
CA PHE A 151 -16.00 -2.88 11.36
C PHE A 151 -16.77 -2.50 12.62
N ARG A 152 -16.49 -3.21 13.71
CA ARG A 152 -16.87 -2.74 15.05
C ARG A 152 -15.79 -1.77 15.51
N LEU A 153 -16.17 -0.49 15.64
CA LEU A 153 -15.34 0.57 16.21
C LEU A 153 -15.36 0.51 17.74
#